data_AF-A0A0P7GSE3-F1
#
_entry.id   AF-A0A0P7GSE3-F1
#
_cell.length_a   1.000
_cell.length_b   1.000
_cell.length_c   1.000
_cell.angle_alpha   90.00
_cell.angle_beta   90.00
_cell.angle_gamma   90.00
#
_symmetry.space_group_name_H-M   'P 1'
#
loop_
_entity.id
_entity.type
_entity.pdbx_description
1 polymer ?
#
loop_
_entity_poly.entity_id
_entity_poly.type
_entity_poly.pdbx_seq_one_letter_code
_entity_poly.pdbx_strand_id
1 'polypeptide(L)'
;MINPHIIVPVGDRALRALAIEYTTRAPESFDVVEEHATTVRGRGFELVPMIPPAAQTDEQEAAFVEHVKENVFSRDYRQTKGRRSR
;
A
#
# COMPACT_ATOMS: atom_id res chain seq x y z
N MET A 1 10.27 -7.12 16.53
CA MET A 1 9.80 -6.12 15.55
C MET A 1 9.70 -6.80 14.20
N ILE A 2 8.58 -6.67 13.49
CA ILE A 2 8.39 -7.27 12.16
C ILE A 2 8.98 -6.31 11.12
N ASN A 3 9.73 -6.83 10.14
CA ASN A 3 10.23 -6.08 9.00
C ASN A 3 9.43 -6.51 7.75
N PRO A 4 8.22 -5.96 7.54
CA PRO A 4 7.40 -6.36 6.40
C PRO A 4 8.07 -5.94 5.08
N HIS A 5 7.62 -6.49 3.96
CA HIS A 5 7.92 -5.93 2.64
C HIS A 5 6.73 -5.12 2.11
N ILE A 6 5.52 -5.55 2.48
CA ILE A 6 4.24 -4.98 2.09
C ILE A 6 3.41 -4.77 3.34
N ILE A 7 2.71 -3.64 3.41
CA ILE A 7 1.70 -3.35 4.43
C ILE A 7 0.37 -3.07 3.72
N VAL A 8 -0.70 -3.70 4.20
CA VAL A 8 -2.07 -3.50 3.68
C VAL A 8 -2.84 -2.62 4.67
N PRO A 9 -2.87 -1.29 4.50
CA PRO A 9 -3.74 -0.44 5.30
C PRO A 9 -5.20 -0.69 4.95
N VAL A 10 -5.98 -1.11 5.95
CA VAL A 10 -7.42 -1.32 5.80
C VAL A 10 -8.19 -0.10 6.31
N GLY A 11 -8.84 0.62 5.39
CA GLY A 11 -9.57 1.85 5.66
C GLY A 11 -8.71 3.12 5.78
N ASP A 12 -9.37 4.28 5.72
CA ASP A 12 -8.73 5.60 5.68
C ASP A 12 -7.82 5.86 6.88
N ARG A 13 -8.30 5.55 8.08
CA ARG A 13 -7.54 5.82 9.31
C ARG A 13 -6.18 5.13 9.29
N ALA A 14 -6.15 3.86 8.86
CA ALA A 14 -4.91 3.10 8.79
C ALA A 14 -3.98 3.65 7.71
N LEU A 15 -4.53 3.98 6.54
CA LEU A 15 -3.77 4.55 5.42
C LEU A 15 -3.11 5.89 5.81
N ARG A 16 -3.88 6.82 6.40
CA ARG A 16 -3.37 8.12 6.81
C ARG A 16 -2.35 8.04 7.95
N ALA A 17 -2.57 7.14 8.92
CA ALA A 17 -1.61 6.92 10.00
C ALA A 17 -0.26 6.42 9.46
N LEU A 18 -0.29 5.46 8.52
CA LEU A 18 0.93 4.93 7.90
C LEU A 18 1.56 5.92 6.90
N ALA A 19 0.76 6.77 6.27
CA ALA A 19 1.25 7.80 5.34
C ALA A 19 2.25 8.76 6.00
N ILE A 20 2.01 9.14 7.27
CA ILE A 20 2.88 10.01 8.06
C ILE A 20 4.31 9.44 8.14
N GLU A 21 4.42 8.16 8.44
CA GLU A 21 5.70 7.51 8.72
C GLU A 21 6.39 7.01 7.45
N TYR A 22 5.59 6.48 6.51
CA TYR A 22 6.13 5.69 5.41
C TYR A 22 6.06 6.37 4.06
N THR A 23 5.45 7.54 3.90
CA THR A 23 5.35 8.19 2.58
C THR A 23 5.98 9.58 2.56
N THR A 24 5.99 10.22 1.39
CA THR A 24 6.35 11.64 1.22
C THR A 24 5.15 12.50 0.85
N ARG A 25 3.99 11.88 0.61
CA ARG A 25 2.73 12.56 0.31
C ARG A 25 2.09 13.01 1.62
N ALA A 26 1.32 14.11 1.58
CA ALA A 26 0.58 14.58 2.74
C ALA A 26 -0.47 13.52 3.15
N PRO A 27 -0.60 13.15 4.44
CA PRO A 27 -1.58 12.17 4.90
C PRO A 27 -3.02 12.51 4.46
N GLU A 28 -3.35 13.79 4.43
CA GLU A 28 -4.66 14.30 4.06
C GLU A 28 -4.94 14.19 2.56
N SER A 29 -3.91 13.94 1.74
CA SER A 29 -4.06 13.68 0.30
C SER A 29 -4.43 12.24 -0.04
N PHE A 30 -4.61 11.38 0.97
CA PHE A 30 -5.01 9.99 0.78
C PHE A 30 -6.50 9.80 1.05
N ASP A 31 -7.13 9.08 0.13
CA ASP A 31 -8.49 8.55 0.21
C ASP A 31 -8.42 7.04 -0.07
N VAL A 32 -8.94 6.21 0.84
CA VAL A 32 -8.83 4.75 0.71
C VAL A 32 -9.63 4.20 -0.46
N VAL A 33 -10.68 4.88 -0.90
CA VAL A 33 -11.50 4.46 -2.04
C VAL A 33 -10.74 4.74 -3.33
N GLU A 34 -10.13 5.92 -3.44
CA GLU A 34 -9.31 6.26 -4.62
C GLU A 34 -8.03 5.44 -4.72
N GLU A 35 -7.42 5.12 -3.57
CA GLU A 35 -6.15 4.38 -3.51
C GLU A 35 -6.34 2.86 -3.42
N HIS A 36 -7.58 2.39 -3.41
CA HIS A 36 -7.91 0.97 -3.30
C HIS A 36 -7.29 0.16 -4.44
N ALA A 37 -6.71 -0.99 -4.11
CA ALA A 37 -6.12 -1.88 -5.12
C ALA A 37 -5.04 -1.19 -5.97
N THR A 38 -4.27 -0.29 -5.34
CA THR A 38 -3.09 0.34 -5.94
C THR A 38 -1.85 0.10 -5.08
N THR A 39 -0.67 0.50 -5.58
CA THR A 39 0.58 0.46 -4.81
C THR A 39 1.07 1.88 -4.56
N VAL A 40 1.13 2.27 -3.29
CA VAL A 40 1.77 3.51 -2.85
C VAL A 40 3.20 3.20 -2.43
N ARG A 41 4.16 3.86 -3.10
CA ARG A 41 5.58 3.68 -2.80
C ARG A 41 5.94 4.34 -1.49
N GLY A 42 6.32 3.53 -0.50
CA GLY A 42 6.79 4.01 0.79
C GLY A 42 8.32 4.02 0.95
N ARG A 43 8.79 4.56 2.07
CA ARG A 43 10.20 4.60 2.50
C ARG A 43 10.60 3.27 3.12
N GLY A 44 10.79 2.26 2.27
CA GLY A 44 11.26 0.93 2.68
C GLY A 44 10.20 -0.16 2.73
N PHE A 45 8.93 0.19 2.45
CA PHE A 45 7.80 -0.72 2.32
C PHE A 45 6.91 -0.27 1.16
N GLU A 46 6.18 -1.20 0.56
CA GLU A 46 5.06 -0.89 -0.32
C GLU A 46 3.76 -0.90 0.48
N LEU A 47 2.93 0.13 0.32
CA LEU A 47 1.57 0.13 0.86
C LEU A 47 0.62 -0.31 -0.25
N VAL A 48 -0.30 -1.21 0.07
CA VAL A 48 -1.35 -1.69 -0.83
C VAL A 48 -2.71 -1.44 -0.17
N PRO A 49 -3.34 -0.27 -0.39
CA PRO A 49 -4.53 0.10 0.37
C PRO A 49 -5.77 -0.73 0.04
N MET A 50 -6.57 -0.97 1.08
CA MET A 50 -7.76 -1.80 1.02
C MET A 50 -8.95 -1.09 1.66
N ILE A 51 -10.05 -0.94 0.92
CA ILE A 51 -11.37 -0.62 1.51
C ILE A 51 -11.72 -1.73 2.51
N PRO A 52 -12.30 -1.46 3.69
CA PRO A 52 -12.65 -2.52 4.63
C PRO A 52 -13.42 -3.66 3.95
N PRO A 53 -13.00 -4.95 4.09
CA PRO A 53 -13.61 -6.06 3.34
C PRO A 53 -15.13 -6.15 3.48
N ALA A 54 -15.65 -5.87 4.67
CA ALA A 54 -17.10 -5.87 4.93
C ALA A 54 -17.87 -4.75 4.20
N ALA A 55 -17.16 -3.79 3.59
CA ALA A 55 -17.72 -2.66 2.86
C ALA A 55 -17.37 -2.70 1.35
N GLN A 56 -16.63 -3.73 0.89
CA GLN A 56 -16.30 -3.89 -0.51
C GLN A 56 -17.50 -4.42 -1.30
N THR A 57 -17.61 -4.02 -2.56
CA THR A 57 -18.38 -4.77 -3.57
C THR A 57 -17.54 -5.92 -4.11
N ASP A 58 -18.19 -6.88 -4.77
CA ASP A 58 -17.51 -8.02 -5.40
C ASP A 58 -16.47 -7.55 -6.44
N GLU A 59 -16.74 -6.44 -7.15
CA GLU A 59 -15.81 -5.85 -8.10
C GLU A 59 -14.58 -5.25 -7.41
N GLN A 60 -14.75 -4.64 -6.23
CA GLN A 60 -13.64 -4.09 -5.44
C GLN A 60 -12.77 -5.22 -4.87
N GLU A 61 -13.40 -6.29 -4.38
CA GLU A 61 -12.68 -7.49 -3.94
C GLU A 61 -11.85 -8.09 -5.08
N ALA A 62 -12.48 -8.28 -6.24
CA ALA A 62 -11.82 -8.79 -7.44
C ALA A 62 -10.64 -7.90 -7.86
N ALA A 63 -10.83 -6.58 -7.87
CA ALA A 63 -9.77 -5.62 -8.20
C ALA A 63 -8.58 -5.73 -7.24
N PHE A 64 -8.82 -5.87 -5.93
CA PHE A 64 -7.74 -6.07 -4.97
C PHE A 64 -6.98 -7.37 -5.20
N VAL A 65 -7.69 -8.48 -5.39
CA VAL A 65 -7.09 -9.79 -5.64
C VAL A 65 -6.26 -9.78 -6.93
N GLU A 66 -6.79 -9.19 -7.99
CA GLU A 66 -6.09 -9.03 -9.26
C GLU A 66 -4.82 -8.18 -9.08
N HIS A 67 -4.93 -7.02 -8.42
CA HIS A 67 -3.77 -6.15 -8.19
C HIS A 67 -2.66 -6.85 -7.41
N VAL A 68 -3.00 -7.60 -6.36
CA VAL A 68 -2.00 -8.35 -5.59
C VAL A 68 -1.31 -9.41 -6.44
N LYS A 69 -2.04 -10.17 -7.25
CA LYS A 69 -1.46 -11.20 -8.12
C LYS A 69 -0.57 -10.59 -9.21
N GLU A 70 -1.11 -9.62 -9.92
CA GLU A 70 -0.52 -9.12 -11.16
C GLU A 70 0.52 -8.02 -10.94
N ASN A 71 0.41 -7.24 -9.85
CA ASN A 71 1.29 -6.08 -9.61
C ASN A 71 2.15 -6.20 -8.36
N VAL A 72 1.81 -7.08 -7.42
CA VAL A 72 2.60 -7.25 -6.18
C VAL A 72 3.42 -8.54 -6.24
N PHE A 73 2.79 -9.69 -6.48
CA PHE A 73 3.46 -10.99 -6.48
C PHE A 73 4.26 -11.29 -7.75
N SER A 74 3.88 -10.69 -8.89
CA SER A 74 4.60 -10.84 -10.15
C SER A 74 5.96 -10.13 -10.15
N ARG A 75 6.18 -9.19 -9.23
CA ARG A 75 7.38 -8.35 -9.17
C ARG A 75 8.40 -8.92 -8.20
N ASP A 76 9.65 -8.99 -8.65
CA ASP A 76 10.79 -9.18 -7.75
C ASP A 76 10.93 -7.91 -6.90
N TYR A 77 10.48 -7.96 -5.64
CA TYR A 77 10.56 -6.82 -4.72
C TYR A 77 12.03 -6.41 -4.54
N ARG A 78 12.45 -5.39 -5.29
CA ARG A 78 13.79 -4.81 -5.21
C ARG A 78 13.76 -3.52 -4.45
N GLN A 79 14.09 -3.63 -3.17
CA GLN A 79 14.37 -2.50 -2.30
C GLN A 79 15.62 -1.76 -2.80
N THR A 80 15.44 -0.69 -3.58
CA THR A 80 16.48 0.33 -3.73
C THR A 80 16.54 1.16 -2.44
N LYS A 81 17.02 0.55 -1.34
CA LYS A 81 17.57 1.37 -0.25
C LYS A 81 18.62 2.22 -0.93
N GLY A 82 18.40 3.54 -0.98
CA GLY A 82 19.36 4.49 -1.52
C GLY A 82 20.70 4.23 -0.83
N ARG A 83 21.57 3.48 -1.49
CA ARG A 83 22.91 3.19 -1.01
C ARG A 83 23.62 4.53 -1.17
N ARG A 84 23.65 5.34 -0.11
CA ARG A 84 24.50 6.52 -0.08
C ARG A 84 25.92 5.98 -0.01
N SER A 85 26.57 5.85 -1.16
CA SER A 85 28.01 5.64 -1.24
C SER A 85 28.65 6.80 -0.48
N ARG A 86 29.28 6.47 0.64
CA ARG A 86 30.23 7.37 1.30
C ARG A 86 31.56 7.28 0.56
#